data_AF-A0A2L2XWM1-F1
#
_entry.id   AF-A0A2L2XWM1-F1
#
_cell.length_a   1.000
_cell.length_b   1.000
_cell.length_c   1.000
_cell.angle_alpha   90.00
_cell.angle_beta   90.00
_cell.angle_gamma   90.00
#
_symmetry.space_group_name_H-M   'P 1'
#
loop_
_entity.id
_entity.type
_entity.pdbx_description
1 polymer ?
#
loop_
_entity_poly.entity_id
_entity_poly.type
_entity_poly.pdbx_seq_one_letter_code
_entity_poly.pdbx_strand_id
1 'polypeptide(L)'
;REFDVIIFGGTGYTGRYVIEELAHSSKSTDIKWAIAGRNKEKLEESLEIVQEYLGKEIDISKTPIIEADVKSESSLSNMCKRAKLILNCVGPYKLFGEPVIKACVENGTHHIDLSGELKYLEGTQIKYFDAAREKKIYIVGACGFDSIPGDCGMTILKNHFPGDLNSVEYFVTIGIGPEGRSTNIGTFMSAMNSMWDKKYVKEYDAALKERVFKEDLPKPKYPLGWRQPPVSYSSEEKAWGLWFVGPDQRVIHRSQLFRHNYLKERPILSHGYIKCNSFFTAFALVMFAVYFAFMSFFSFTRSLLAKYPSFFTAGVFSSSGPTRTQVMQGSTTVTFYGEGWKEKLSDPTDQHTTKPDTRMKLTMKGPEPAYALTAKCMVNAGLTILLEKDKLPLEGGVLSPGVAFAKTSLEERLKKRGMTFEFENIN
;
A
#
# COMPACT_ATOMS: atom_id res chain seq x y z
N ARG A 1 23.01 1.82 15.23
CA ARG A 1 23.20 1.53 13.80
C ARG A 1 23.59 2.83 13.11
N GLU A 2 24.34 2.75 12.01
CA GLU A 2 24.89 3.92 11.31
C GLU A 2 23.80 4.83 10.72
N PHE A 3 22.79 4.21 10.12
CA PHE A 3 21.63 4.88 9.53
C PHE A 3 20.35 4.48 10.27
N ASP A 4 19.44 5.44 10.37
CA ASP A 4 18.05 5.18 10.77
C ASP A 4 17.29 4.55 9.61
N VAL A 5 17.49 5.07 8.40
CA VAL A 5 16.78 4.63 7.18
C VAL A 5 17.76 4.37 6.04
N ILE A 6 17.61 3.26 5.32
CA ILE A 6 18.19 3.08 3.99
C ILE A 6 17.05 2.91 2.98
N ILE A 7 17.06 3.71 1.91
CA ILE A 7 16.19 3.49 0.73
C ILE A 7 16.89 2.52 -0.21
N PHE A 8 16.38 1.30 -0.34
CA PHE A 8 16.91 0.31 -1.27
C PHE A 8 16.11 0.34 -2.58
N GLY A 9 16.79 0.49 -3.72
CA GLY A 9 16.15 0.69 -5.02
C GLY A 9 15.99 2.16 -5.43
N GLY A 10 16.89 3.03 -4.96
CA GLY A 10 16.87 4.47 -5.25
C GLY A 10 16.98 4.84 -6.74
N THR A 11 17.47 3.93 -7.58
CA THR A 11 17.56 4.13 -9.05
C THR A 11 16.20 4.02 -9.76
N GLY A 12 15.20 3.45 -9.11
CA GLY A 12 13.88 3.24 -9.70
C GLY A 12 13.05 4.53 -9.74
N TYR A 13 12.05 4.57 -10.63
CA TYR A 13 11.18 5.74 -10.78
C TYR A 13 10.50 6.10 -9.45
N THR A 14 9.86 5.13 -8.77
CA THR A 14 9.28 5.34 -7.43
C THR A 14 10.34 5.65 -6.38
N GLY A 15 11.53 5.05 -6.49
CA GLY A 15 12.66 5.30 -5.58
C GLY A 15 13.04 6.78 -5.52
N ARG A 16 13.04 7.48 -6.65
CA ARG A 16 13.32 8.93 -6.73
C ARG A 16 12.31 9.77 -5.93
N TYR A 17 11.02 9.47 -6.02
CA TYR A 17 9.99 10.15 -5.21
C TYR A 17 10.11 9.82 -3.72
N VAL A 18 10.53 8.59 -3.37
CA VAL A 18 10.79 8.20 -1.97
C VAL A 18 11.99 8.97 -1.42
N ILE A 19 13.04 9.18 -2.22
CA ILE A 19 14.18 10.04 -1.85
C ILE A 19 13.71 11.49 -1.62
N GLU A 20 12.94 12.06 -2.57
CA GLU A 20 12.40 13.42 -2.46
C GLU A 20 11.57 13.60 -1.18
N GLU A 21 10.65 12.68 -0.89
CA GLU A 21 9.78 12.77 0.28
C GLU A 21 10.53 12.51 1.60
N LEU A 22 11.53 11.62 1.62
CA LEU A 22 12.38 11.41 2.80
C LEU A 22 13.25 12.64 3.08
N ALA A 23 13.77 13.29 2.04
CA ALA A 23 14.52 14.53 2.17
C ALA A 23 13.66 15.67 2.76
N HIS A 24 12.40 15.80 2.35
CA HIS A 24 11.49 16.74 2.99
C HIS A 24 11.15 16.36 4.44
N SER A 25 10.96 15.08 4.72
CA SER A 25 10.58 14.61 6.06
C SER A 25 11.73 14.69 7.07
N SER A 26 12.97 14.51 6.62
CA SER A 26 14.18 14.54 7.45
C SER A 26 14.44 15.91 8.07
N LYS A 27 14.04 17.01 7.40
CA LYS A 27 14.07 18.38 7.96
C LYS A 27 13.38 18.50 9.31
N SER A 28 12.36 17.68 9.57
CA SER A 28 11.55 17.74 10.78
C SER A 28 11.82 16.61 11.78
N THR A 29 12.69 15.66 11.45
CA THR A 29 12.84 14.41 12.22
C THR A 29 14.27 14.03 12.59
N ASP A 30 15.28 14.79 12.16
CA ASP A 30 16.72 14.57 12.44
C ASP A 30 17.14 13.09 12.31
N ILE A 31 16.92 12.54 11.12
CA ILE A 31 17.23 11.14 10.79
C ILE A 31 18.48 11.05 9.92
N LYS A 32 19.32 10.04 10.19
CA LYS A 32 20.45 9.69 9.32
C LYS A 32 19.99 8.69 8.28
N TRP A 33 20.15 9.01 7.00
CA TRP A 33 19.70 8.13 5.92
C TRP A 33 20.71 7.99 4.80
N ALA A 34 20.56 6.92 4.01
CA ALA A 34 21.38 6.62 2.85
C ALA A 34 20.53 5.98 1.75
N ILE A 35 21.06 5.93 0.53
CA ILE A 35 20.45 5.21 -0.59
C ILE A 35 21.28 3.98 -0.94
N ALA A 36 20.61 2.94 -1.41
CA ALA A 36 21.25 1.69 -1.77
C ALA A 36 20.73 1.12 -3.09
N GLY A 37 21.61 0.42 -3.79
CA GLY A 37 21.33 -0.22 -5.07
C GLY A 37 22.58 -0.85 -5.67
N ARG A 38 22.40 -1.59 -6.76
CA ARG A 38 23.47 -2.40 -7.37
C ARG A 38 24.44 -1.62 -8.27
N ASN A 39 24.11 -0.38 -8.63
CA ASN A 39 24.91 0.42 -9.53
C ASN A 39 25.03 1.83 -8.95
N LYS A 40 26.26 2.21 -8.57
CA LYS A 40 26.56 3.44 -7.87
C LYS A 40 26.32 4.66 -8.75
N GLU A 41 26.72 4.60 -10.02
CA GLU A 41 26.62 5.72 -10.96
C GLU A 41 25.15 6.12 -11.19
N LYS A 42 24.24 5.15 -11.29
CA LYS A 42 22.79 5.41 -11.43
C LYS A 42 22.15 5.94 -10.14
N LEU A 43 22.73 5.64 -8.99
CA LEU A 43 22.30 6.22 -7.71
C LEU A 43 22.70 7.68 -7.64
N GLU A 44 23.92 8.02 -8.07
CA GLU A 44 24.40 9.40 -8.21
C GLU A 44 23.51 10.20 -9.18
N GLU A 45 23.24 9.67 -10.38
CA GLU A 45 22.30 10.28 -11.35
C GLU A 45 20.91 10.51 -10.74
N SER A 46 20.42 9.56 -9.93
CA SER A 46 19.12 9.70 -9.29
C SER A 46 19.11 10.77 -8.18
N LEU A 47 20.23 10.94 -7.47
CA LEU A 47 20.39 12.04 -6.51
C LEU A 47 20.44 13.39 -7.23
N GLU A 48 21.13 13.51 -8.36
CA GLU A 48 21.18 14.73 -9.16
C GLU A 48 19.78 15.14 -9.63
N ILE A 49 19.02 14.19 -10.21
CA ILE A 49 17.65 14.43 -10.66
C ILE A 49 16.75 14.87 -9.50
N VAL A 50 16.85 14.21 -8.34
CA VAL A 50 16.03 14.60 -7.17
C VAL A 50 16.49 15.94 -6.59
N GLN A 51 17.78 16.25 -6.63
CA GLN A 51 18.32 17.55 -6.21
C GLN A 51 17.74 18.69 -7.05
N GLU A 52 17.53 18.49 -8.36
CA GLU A 52 16.84 19.46 -9.21
C GLU A 52 15.40 19.72 -8.74
N TYR A 53 14.68 18.69 -8.28
CA TYR A 53 13.31 18.81 -7.80
C TYR A 53 13.23 19.55 -6.46
N LEU A 54 14.21 19.32 -5.59
CA LEU A 54 14.31 19.93 -4.26
C LEU A 54 14.84 21.38 -4.31
N GLY A 55 15.46 21.78 -5.42
CA GLY A 55 16.07 23.10 -5.57
C GLY A 55 17.17 23.36 -4.52
N LYS A 56 17.29 24.61 -4.06
CA LYS A 56 18.28 25.01 -3.04
C LYS A 56 17.79 24.83 -1.61
N GLU A 57 16.55 24.38 -1.42
CA GLU A 57 15.95 24.29 -0.09
C GLU A 57 16.47 23.10 0.73
N ILE A 58 16.86 22.01 0.05
CA ILE A 58 17.37 20.79 0.67
C ILE A 58 18.57 20.32 -0.14
N ASP A 59 19.74 20.20 0.50
CA ASP A 59 20.93 19.62 -0.13
C ASP A 59 21.02 18.13 0.20
N ILE A 60 20.94 17.30 -0.83
CA ILE A 60 21.09 15.84 -0.76
C ILE A 60 22.33 15.35 -1.49
N SER A 61 23.18 16.25 -2.00
CA SER A 61 24.38 15.91 -2.80
C SER A 61 25.38 15.01 -2.05
N LYS A 62 25.41 15.10 -0.72
CA LYS A 62 26.29 14.31 0.15
C LYS A 62 25.61 13.07 0.75
N THR A 63 24.44 12.68 0.24
CA THR A 63 23.74 11.50 0.72
C THR A 63 24.60 10.24 0.54
N PRO A 64 24.88 9.47 1.60
CA PRO A 64 25.70 8.28 1.49
C PRO A 64 25.07 7.23 0.56
N ILE A 65 25.92 6.60 -0.25
CA ILE A 65 25.54 5.55 -1.20
C ILE A 65 26.10 4.21 -0.73
N ILE A 66 25.26 3.18 -0.78
CA ILE A 66 25.60 1.81 -0.38
C ILE A 66 25.35 0.87 -1.56
N GLU A 67 26.37 0.12 -1.94
CA GLU A 67 26.20 -0.91 -2.96
C GLU A 67 25.52 -2.15 -2.35
N ALA A 68 24.41 -2.56 -2.94
CA ALA A 68 23.66 -3.74 -2.53
C ALA A 68 22.95 -4.38 -3.73
N ASP A 69 23.08 -5.70 -3.89
CA ASP A 69 22.43 -6.48 -4.95
C ASP A 69 21.61 -7.62 -4.33
N VAL A 70 20.36 -7.75 -4.78
CA VAL A 70 19.45 -8.84 -4.40
C VAL A 70 19.99 -10.23 -4.74
N LYS A 71 20.97 -10.32 -5.65
CA LYS A 71 21.68 -11.57 -5.98
C LYS A 71 22.82 -11.92 -5.02
N SER A 72 23.21 -11.01 -4.12
CA SER A 72 24.32 -11.19 -3.20
C SER A 72 23.86 -11.07 -1.75
N GLU A 73 23.72 -12.21 -1.08
CA GLU A 73 23.30 -12.32 0.32
C GLU A 73 24.21 -11.53 1.28
N SER A 74 25.53 -11.56 1.05
CA SER A 74 26.49 -10.79 1.85
C SER A 74 26.28 -9.29 1.70
N SER A 75 25.97 -8.81 0.49
CA SER A 75 25.70 -7.39 0.25
C SER A 75 24.42 -6.92 0.96
N LEU A 76 23.35 -7.72 0.92
CA LEU A 76 22.09 -7.42 1.61
C LEU A 76 22.28 -7.43 3.12
N SER A 77 23.02 -8.42 3.65
CA SER A 77 23.35 -8.51 5.07
C SER A 77 24.15 -7.28 5.53
N ASN A 78 25.18 -6.88 4.77
CA ASN A 78 25.98 -5.69 5.06
C ASN A 78 25.15 -4.40 5.06
N MET A 79 24.23 -4.23 4.11
CA MET A 79 23.27 -3.11 4.10
C MET A 79 22.37 -3.14 5.34
N CYS A 80 21.77 -4.30 5.66
CA CYS A 80 20.82 -4.43 6.76
C CYS A 80 21.46 -4.17 8.14
N LYS A 81 22.72 -4.56 8.36
CA LYS A 81 23.46 -4.28 9.61
C LYS A 81 23.62 -2.78 9.89
N ARG A 82 23.66 -1.96 8.84
CA ARG A 82 23.93 -0.52 8.93
C ARG A 82 22.67 0.32 9.17
N ALA A 83 21.47 -0.20 8.87
CA ALA A 83 20.20 0.54 9.00
C ALA A 83 19.30 0.03 10.12
N LYS A 84 18.51 0.90 10.77
CA LYS A 84 17.38 0.47 11.62
C LYS A 84 16.17 0.03 10.80
N LEU A 85 15.92 0.69 9.66
CA LEU A 85 14.81 0.42 8.74
C LEU A 85 15.28 0.40 7.28
N ILE A 86 14.81 -0.57 6.50
CA ILE A 86 14.91 -0.59 5.04
C ILE A 86 13.57 -0.15 4.42
N LEU A 87 13.61 0.90 3.61
CA LEU A 87 12.54 1.25 2.67
C LEU A 87 12.84 0.55 1.34
N ASN A 88 12.20 -0.58 1.08
CA ASN A 88 12.45 -1.40 -0.09
C ASN A 88 11.57 -0.98 -1.28
N CYS A 89 12.20 -0.41 -2.30
CA CYS A 89 11.60 -0.04 -3.58
C CYS A 89 12.00 -0.99 -4.73
N VAL A 90 12.60 -2.16 -4.42
CA VAL A 90 13.09 -3.11 -5.42
C VAL A 90 12.01 -4.12 -5.78
N GLY A 91 11.27 -3.81 -6.85
CA GLY A 91 10.33 -4.73 -7.51
C GLY A 91 10.90 -5.38 -8.79
N PRO A 92 10.23 -6.40 -9.36
CA PRO A 92 9.04 -7.10 -8.83
C PRO A 92 9.36 -7.92 -7.56
N TYR A 93 8.52 -7.81 -6.54
CA TYR A 93 8.78 -8.31 -5.18
C TYR A 93 8.72 -9.83 -5.08
N LYS A 94 7.90 -10.49 -5.90
CA LYS A 94 7.87 -11.95 -6.02
C LYS A 94 9.22 -12.55 -6.43
N LEU A 95 10.05 -11.78 -7.12
CA LEU A 95 11.38 -12.23 -7.57
C LEU A 95 12.49 -11.76 -6.63
N PHE A 96 12.40 -10.52 -6.15
CA PHE A 96 13.53 -9.86 -5.49
C PHE A 96 13.27 -9.48 -4.02
N GLY A 97 12.04 -9.60 -3.54
CA GLY A 97 11.65 -9.15 -2.20
C GLY A 97 12.10 -10.09 -1.08
N GLU A 98 11.91 -11.41 -1.25
CA GLU A 98 12.21 -12.39 -0.19
C GLU A 98 13.68 -12.36 0.30
N PRO A 99 14.70 -12.25 -0.57
CA PRO A 99 16.09 -12.11 -0.12
C PRO A 99 16.31 -10.91 0.81
N VAL A 100 15.61 -9.79 0.58
CA VAL A 100 15.70 -8.58 1.41
C VAL A 100 15.02 -8.81 2.76
N ILE A 101 13.85 -9.46 2.78
CA ILE A 101 13.16 -9.85 4.01
C ILE A 101 14.05 -10.73 4.87
N LYS A 102 14.63 -11.79 4.28
CA LYS A 102 15.51 -12.71 4.98
C LYS A 102 16.67 -11.97 5.63
N ALA A 103 17.37 -11.12 4.88
CA ALA A 103 18.47 -10.32 5.40
C ALA A 103 18.04 -9.35 6.52
N CYS A 104 16.84 -8.77 6.43
CA CYS A 104 16.28 -7.92 7.48
C CYS A 104 16.02 -8.72 8.77
N VAL A 105 15.39 -9.89 8.67
CA VAL A 105 15.10 -10.75 9.84
C VAL A 105 16.38 -11.21 10.52
N GLU A 106 17.36 -11.69 9.75
CA GLU A 106 18.63 -12.19 10.29
C GLU A 106 19.42 -11.10 11.03
N ASN A 107 19.37 -9.86 10.54
CA ASN A 107 20.09 -8.73 11.10
C ASN A 107 19.24 -7.86 12.06
N GLY A 108 17.99 -8.25 12.33
CA GLY A 108 17.09 -7.53 13.22
C GLY A 108 16.71 -6.13 12.70
N THR A 109 16.49 -5.96 11.40
CA THR A 109 16.17 -4.69 10.75
C THR A 109 14.70 -4.60 10.40
N HIS A 110 14.07 -3.44 10.67
CA HIS A 110 12.70 -3.20 10.24
C HIS A 110 12.65 -3.12 8.70
N HIS A 111 11.50 -3.47 8.12
CA HIS A 111 11.31 -3.48 6.68
C HIS A 111 9.95 -2.93 6.29
N ILE A 112 9.94 -2.09 5.26
CA ILE A 112 8.74 -1.64 4.58
C ILE A 112 8.92 -1.82 3.08
N ASP A 113 7.85 -2.19 2.38
CA ASP A 113 7.79 -2.19 0.93
C ASP A 113 6.50 -1.59 0.37
N LEU A 114 6.46 -1.48 -0.97
CA LEU A 114 5.33 -0.98 -1.76
C LEU A 114 4.59 -2.11 -2.49
N SER A 115 4.75 -3.36 -2.06
CA SER A 115 4.29 -4.50 -2.86
C SER A 115 2.77 -4.57 -2.93
N GLY A 116 2.25 -4.73 -4.14
CA GLY A 116 0.88 -5.19 -4.40
C GLY A 116 0.81 -6.69 -4.78
N GLU A 117 1.90 -7.45 -4.62
CA GLU A 117 1.98 -8.83 -5.13
C GLU A 117 1.55 -9.84 -4.04
N LEU A 118 0.36 -10.41 -4.19
CA LEU A 118 -0.29 -11.25 -3.18
C LEU A 118 0.58 -12.42 -2.69
N LYS A 119 1.19 -13.16 -3.62
CA LYS A 119 2.07 -14.29 -3.28
C LYS A 119 3.22 -13.87 -2.38
N TYR A 120 3.81 -12.71 -2.66
CA TYR A 120 4.92 -12.19 -1.86
C TYR A 120 4.44 -11.74 -0.48
N LEU A 121 3.35 -10.96 -0.41
CA LEU A 121 2.82 -10.42 0.85
C LEU A 121 2.38 -11.51 1.83
N GLU A 122 1.67 -12.52 1.33
CA GLU A 122 1.13 -13.62 2.14
C GLU A 122 2.22 -14.65 2.47
N GLY A 123 3.06 -14.99 1.48
CA GLY A 123 4.21 -15.86 1.69
C GLY A 123 5.18 -15.28 2.73
N THR A 124 5.39 -13.97 2.75
CA THR A 124 6.22 -13.29 3.75
C THR A 124 5.63 -13.45 5.15
N GLN A 125 4.31 -13.27 5.30
CA GLN A 125 3.65 -13.43 6.60
C GLN A 125 3.70 -14.88 7.08
N ILE A 126 3.41 -15.85 6.21
CA ILE A 126 3.46 -17.28 6.55
C ILE A 126 4.86 -17.72 7.01
N LYS A 127 5.91 -17.20 6.37
CA LYS A 127 7.31 -17.62 6.62
C LYS A 127 7.97 -16.89 7.78
N TYR A 128 7.73 -15.58 7.91
CA TYR A 128 8.55 -14.72 8.77
C TYR A 128 7.79 -14.07 9.93
N PHE A 129 6.49 -14.34 10.12
CA PHE A 129 5.70 -13.73 11.20
C PHE A 129 6.33 -13.96 12.58
N ASP A 130 6.60 -15.21 12.97
CA ASP A 130 7.17 -15.51 14.29
C ASP A 130 8.63 -15.09 14.42
N ALA A 131 9.45 -15.34 13.39
CA ALA A 131 10.87 -14.93 13.39
C ALA A 131 11.04 -13.41 13.55
N ALA A 132 10.17 -12.61 12.93
CA ALA A 132 10.17 -11.16 13.10
C ALA A 132 9.76 -10.74 14.53
N ARG A 133 8.83 -11.47 15.17
CA ARG A 133 8.45 -11.25 16.58
C ARG A 133 9.58 -11.60 17.54
N GLU A 134 10.23 -12.73 17.35
CA GLU A 134 11.39 -13.15 18.16
C GLU A 134 12.51 -12.11 18.09
N LYS A 135 12.71 -11.49 16.91
CA LYS A 135 13.69 -10.42 16.68
C LYS A 135 13.18 -9.02 17.06
N LYS A 136 11.92 -8.89 17.51
CA LYS A 136 11.27 -7.62 17.86
C LYS A 136 11.34 -6.57 16.74
N ILE A 137 11.20 -7.03 15.50
CA ILE A 137 11.20 -6.19 14.30
C ILE A 137 9.85 -6.24 13.61
N TYR A 138 9.60 -5.20 12.83
CA TYR A 138 8.37 -5.02 12.07
C TYR A 138 8.69 -5.10 10.59
N ILE A 139 7.96 -5.97 9.90
CA ILE A 139 7.89 -6.05 8.45
C ILE A 139 6.49 -5.60 8.07
N VAL A 140 6.38 -4.50 7.34
CA VAL A 140 5.08 -3.94 6.93
C VAL A 140 5.05 -3.77 5.41
N GLY A 141 4.38 -4.71 4.75
CA GLY A 141 4.23 -4.67 3.29
C GLY A 141 3.10 -3.75 2.84
N ALA A 142 3.05 -3.47 1.54
CA ALA A 142 1.99 -2.67 0.91
C ALA A 142 1.84 -1.24 1.47
N CYS A 143 2.94 -0.60 1.88
CA CYS A 143 2.94 0.78 2.39
C CYS A 143 2.91 1.85 1.29
N GLY A 144 2.17 1.60 0.20
CA GLY A 144 1.95 2.57 -0.88
C GLY A 144 0.49 3.03 -0.95
N PHE A 145 0.14 3.68 -2.05
CA PHE A 145 -1.25 3.99 -2.37
C PHE A 145 -2.14 2.75 -2.43
N ASP A 146 -1.59 1.62 -2.90
CA ASP A 146 -2.31 0.38 -3.06
C ASP A 146 -2.92 -0.15 -1.75
N SER A 147 -2.46 0.28 -0.56
CA SER A 147 -3.12 -0.17 0.68
C SER A 147 -3.19 0.84 1.80
N ILE A 148 -2.30 1.83 1.94
CA ILE A 148 -2.41 2.79 3.07
C ILE A 148 -3.74 3.57 3.02
N PRO A 149 -4.12 4.24 1.93
CA PRO A 149 -5.41 4.93 1.86
C PRO A 149 -6.59 4.02 2.17
N GLY A 150 -6.66 2.82 1.58
CA GLY A 150 -7.76 1.86 1.83
C GLY A 150 -7.75 1.30 3.26
N ASP A 151 -6.68 0.62 3.64
CA ASP A 151 -6.56 -0.14 4.89
C ASP A 151 -6.39 0.75 6.12
N CYS A 152 -5.54 1.78 6.07
CA CYS A 152 -5.50 2.78 7.14
C CYS A 152 -6.76 3.65 7.14
N GLY A 153 -7.37 3.93 5.98
CA GLY A 153 -8.64 4.66 5.89
C GLY A 153 -9.77 3.97 6.66
N MET A 154 -9.88 2.64 6.57
CA MET A 154 -10.80 1.85 7.41
C MET A 154 -10.57 2.08 8.90
N THR A 155 -9.31 2.13 9.30
CA THR A 155 -8.91 2.29 10.70
C THR A 155 -9.17 3.70 11.20
N ILE A 156 -8.86 4.72 10.38
CA ILE A 156 -9.13 6.12 10.66
C ILE A 156 -10.64 6.34 10.81
N LEU A 157 -11.44 5.78 9.89
CA LEU A 157 -12.91 5.83 9.99
C LEU A 157 -13.40 5.14 11.26
N LYS A 158 -12.91 3.93 11.59
CA LYS A 158 -13.23 3.22 12.83
C LYS A 158 -12.95 4.06 14.08
N ASN A 159 -11.82 4.75 14.11
CA ASN A 159 -11.40 5.57 15.26
C ASN A 159 -12.28 6.81 15.45
N HIS A 160 -12.83 7.38 14.37
CA HIS A 160 -13.71 8.55 14.41
C HIS A 160 -15.20 8.20 14.47
N PHE A 161 -15.56 6.93 14.24
CA PHE A 161 -16.95 6.49 14.27
C PHE A 161 -17.52 6.58 15.70
N PRO A 162 -18.75 7.12 15.88
CA PRO A 162 -19.29 7.42 17.21
C PRO A 162 -19.59 6.17 18.05
N GLY A 163 -19.77 5.02 17.41
CA GLY A 163 -19.99 3.73 18.08
C GLY A 163 -19.25 2.59 17.40
N ASP A 164 -19.93 1.47 17.21
CA ASP A 164 -19.38 0.29 16.56
C ASP A 164 -19.54 0.35 15.03
N LEU A 165 -18.43 0.39 14.30
CA LEU A 165 -18.42 0.31 12.84
C LEU A 165 -18.61 -1.14 12.37
N ASN A 166 -19.62 -1.38 11.52
CA ASN A 166 -19.94 -2.71 10.96
C ASN A 166 -19.29 -2.93 9.60
N SER A 167 -19.52 -1.98 8.70
CA SER A 167 -19.23 -2.17 7.29
C SER A 167 -18.89 -0.86 6.59
N VAL A 168 -18.09 -0.93 5.54
CA VAL A 168 -17.61 0.23 4.79
C VAL A 168 -17.58 -0.05 3.29
N GLU A 169 -18.24 0.79 2.51
CA GLU A 169 -17.98 0.89 1.07
C GLU A 169 -17.00 2.04 0.81
N TYR A 170 -16.01 1.85 -0.06
CA TYR A 170 -15.11 2.94 -0.44
C TYR A 170 -14.94 3.08 -1.95
N PHE A 171 -14.80 4.33 -2.39
CA PHE A 171 -14.73 4.72 -3.79
C PHE A 171 -13.43 5.48 -4.05
N VAL A 172 -12.63 4.99 -4.97
CA VAL A 172 -11.38 5.60 -5.41
C VAL A 172 -11.63 6.39 -6.67
N THR A 173 -11.26 7.67 -6.65
CA THR A 173 -11.26 8.57 -7.80
C THR A 173 -9.83 9.01 -8.08
N ILE A 174 -9.42 8.89 -9.34
CA ILE A 174 -8.10 9.35 -9.78
C ILE A 174 -8.30 10.58 -10.67
N GLY A 175 -7.79 11.72 -10.21
CA GLY A 175 -7.76 12.96 -10.98
C GLY A 175 -6.58 12.95 -11.95
N ILE A 176 -6.85 13.37 -13.19
CA ILE A 176 -5.88 13.42 -14.28
C ILE A 176 -5.74 14.88 -14.72
N GLY A 177 -4.50 15.34 -14.85
CA GLY A 177 -4.19 16.67 -15.34
C GLY A 177 -4.34 16.83 -16.85
N PRO A 178 -4.22 18.06 -17.39
CA PRO A 178 -4.27 18.32 -18.83
C PRO A 178 -3.25 17.52 -19.65
N GLU A 179 -2.07 17.25 -19.09
CA GLU A 179 -1.01 16.45 -19.74
C GLU A 179 -1.30 14.94 -19.75
N GLY A 180 -2.47 14.53 -19.26
CA GLY A 180 -2.88 13.14 -19.16
C GLY A 180 -2.19 12.40 -18.02
N ARG A 181 -2.18 11.06 -18.12
CA ARG A 181 -1.59 10.16 -17.14
C ARG A 181 -0.79 9.08 -17.84
N SER A 182 0.34 8.71 -17.25
CA SER A 182 1.08 7.51 -17.62
C SER A 182 1.61 6.82 -16.36
N THR A 183 1.86 5.53 -16.46
CA THR A 183 2.40 4.70 -15.38
C THR A 183 3.61 3.93 -15.90
N ASN A 184 4.60 3.69 -15.04
CA ASN A 184 5.82 3.00 -15.41
C ASN A 184 5.53 1.49 -15.57
N ILE A 185 6.31 0.83 -16.42
CA ILE A 185 6.24 -0.61 -16.67
C ILE A 185 6.39 -1.48 -15.40
N GLY A 186 7.03 -0.98 -14.34
CA GLY A 186 7.13 -1.69 -13.06
C GLY A 186 5.75 -2.00 -12.46
N THR A 187 4.82 -1.04 -12.48
CA THR A 187 3.44 -1.23 -12.01
C THR A 187 2.69 -2.22 -12.92
N PHE A 188 2.92 -2.14 -14.22
CA PHE A 188 2.35 -3.07 -15.20
C PHE A 188 2.73 -4.53 -14.92
N MET A 189 4.02 -4.79 -14.73
CA MET A 189 4.53 -6.13 -14.41
C MET A 189 3.98 -6.65 -13.08
N SER A 190 3.82 -5.76 -12.09
CA SER A 190 3.24 -6.10 -10.78
C SER A 190 1.76 -6.49 -10.92
N ALA A 191 1.00 -5.75 -11.73
CA ALA A 191 -0.40 -6.08 -12.03
C ALA A 191 -0.54 -7.45 -12.73
N MET A 192 0.34 -7.74 -13.69
CA MET A 192 0.38 -9.06 -14.35
C MET A 192 0.67 -10.20 -13.37
N ASN A 193 1.66 -10.03 -12.50
CA ASN A 193 2.02 -11.04 -11.51
C ASN A 193 0.87 -11.30 -10.53
N SER A 194 0.21 -10.23 -10.07
CA SER A 194 -0.92 -10.31 -9.14
C SER A 194 -2.13 -11.05 -9.73
N MET A 195 -2.39 -10.87 -11.03
CA MET A 195 -3.43 -11.62 -11.73
C MET A 195 -3.14 -13.13 -11.77
N TRP A 196 -1.88 -13.52 -11.96
CA TRP A 196 -1.50 -14.92 -11.96
C TRP A 196 -1.52 -15.55 -10.57
N ASP A 197 -1.24 -14.76 -9.53
CA ASP A 197 -1.23 -15.25 -8.15
C ASP A 197 -2.63 -15.66 -7.65
N LYS A 198 -3.71 -15.15 -8.28
CA LYS A 198 -5.10 -15.51 -7.94
C LYS A 198 -5.37 -17.03 -7.95
N LYS A 199 -4.64 -17.82 -8.73
CA LYS A 199 -4.80 -19.28 -8.76
C LYS A 199 -4.31 -20.00 -7.50
N TYR A 200 -3.50 -19.34 -6.67
CA TYR A 200 -2.92 -19.89 -5.44
C TYR A 200 -3.64 -19.39 -4.17
N VAL A 201 -4.70 -18.58 -4.30
CA VAL A 201 -5.36 -17.94 -3.15
C VAL A 201 -5.81 -18.97 -2.10
N LYS A 202 -6.42 -20.08 -2.52
CA LYS A 202 -6.88 -21.14 -1.59
C LYS A 202 -5.73 -21.78 -0.80
N GLU A 203 -4.57 -21.94 -1.44
CA GLU A 203 -3.37 -22.51 -0.80
C GLU A 203 -2.84 -21.56 0.27
N TYR A 204 -2.74 -20.27 -0.04
CA TYR A 204 -2.29 -19.27 0.93
C TYR A 204 -3.29 -19.06 2.07
N ASP A 205 -4.59 -19.10 1.81
CA ASP A 205 -5.62 -19.01 2.85
C ASP A 205 -5.49 -20.16 3.85
N ALA A 206 -5.29 -21.39 3.35
CA ALA A 206 -5.07 -22.55 4.20
C ALA A 206 -3.77 -22.42 5.03
N ALA A 207 -2.67 -22.00 4.41
CA ALA A 207 -1.39 -21.84 5.09
C ALA A 207 -1.40 -20.69 6.11
N LEU A 208 -2.07 -19.58 5.80
CA LEU A 208 -2.29 -18.47 6.74
C LEU A 208 -3.12 -18.94 7.93
N LYS A 209 -4.18 -19.73 7.70
CA LYS A 209 -5.02 -20.28 8.77
C LYS A 209 -4.24 -21.21 9.69
N GLU A 210 -3.41 -22.07 9.11
CA GLU A 210 -2.59 -23.02 9.86
C GLU A 210 -1.53 -22.31 10.73
N ARG A 211 -0.83 -21.32 10.16
CA ARG A 211 0.36 -20.74 10.80
C ARG A 211 0.14 -19.43 11.54
N VAL A 212 -0.82 -18.60 11.11
CA VAL A 212 -0.94 -17.22 11.58
C VAL A 212 -2.33 -16.92 12.15
N PHE A 213 -3.41 -17.29 11.48
CA PHE A 213 -4.79 -16.94 11.86
C PHE A 213 -5.61 -18.18 12.20
N LYS A 214 -5.54 -18.63 13.45
CA LYS A 214 -6.19 -19.87 13.90
C LYS A 214 -7.72 -19.80 13.87
N GLU A 215 -8.29 -18.61 14.02
CA GLU A 215 -9.73 -18.34 14.02
C GLU A 215 -10.17 -17.69 12.69
N ASP A 216 -11.27 -18.19 12.11
CA ASP A 216 -11.91 -17.53 10.97
C ASP A 216 -12.67 -16.27 11.43
N LEU A 217 -12.93 -15.33 10.51
CA LEU A 217 -13.78 -14.19 10.83
C LEU A 217 -15.21 -14.65 11.17
N PRO A 218 -15.85 -14.05 12.19
CA PRO A 218 -17.22 -14.36 12.55
C PRO A 218 -18.16 -14.04 11.39
N LYS A 219 -19.20 -14.87 11.22
CA LYS A 219 -20.27 -14.61 10.25
C LYS A 219 -21.09 -13.40 10.73
N PRO A 220 -21.17 -12.30 9.97
CA PRO A 220 -21.89 -11.12 10.39
C PRO A 220 -23.41 -11.34 10.30
N LYS A 221 -24.14 -10.98 11.35
CA LYS A 221 -25.62 -10.94 11.34
C LYS A 221 -26.16 -9.89 10.35
N TYR A 222 -25.42 -8.79 10.16
CA TYR A 222 -25.75 -7.72 9.22
C TYR A 222 -24.67 -7.63 8.14
N PRO A 223 -24.79 -8.38 7.04
CA PRO A 223 -23.81 -8.36 5.96
C PRO A 223 -23.87 -7.03 5.20
N LEU A 224 -22.74 -6.65 4.61
CA LEU A 224 -22.65 -5.51 3.69
C LEU A 224 -23.50 -5.79 2.44
N GLY A 225 -24.23 -4.77 1.99
CA GLY A 225 -25.11 -4.84 0.81
C GLY A 225 -24.36 -5.33 -0.44
N TRP A 226 -25.05 -6.13 -1.26
CA TRP A 226 -24.48 -6.69 -2.48
C TRP A 226 -24.65 -5.73 -3.67
N ARG A 227 -23.54 -5.20 -4.19
CA ARG A 227 -23.51 -4.50 -5.48
C ARG A 227 -23.16 -5.48 -6.60
N GLN A 228 -24.02 -5.64 -7.60
CA GLN A 228 -23.81 -6.57 -8.72
C GLN A 228 -22.46 -6.29 -9.42
N PRO A 229 -21.53 -7.28 -9.48
CA PRO A 229 -20.29 -7.14 -10.24
C PRO A 229 -20.54 -7.27 -11.76
N PRO A 230 -19.63 -6.76 -12.61
CA PRO A 230 -18.43 -6.00 -12.26
C PRO A 230 -18.68 -4.49 -12.06
N VAL A 231 -19.83 -3.99 -12.51
CA VAL A 231 -20.16 -2.55 -12.53
C VAL A 231 -21.53 -2.33 -11.90
N SER A 232 -21.63 -1.37 -10.98
CA SER A 232 -22.86 -1.02 -10.28
C SER A 232 -23.01 0.48 -10.13
N TYR A 233 -24.24 1.00 -10.08
CA TYR A 233 -24.48 2.42 -9.84
C TYR A 233 -24.54 2.72 -8.33
N SER A 234 -23.86 3.79 -7.90
CA SER A 234 -23.91 4.32 -6.54
C SER A 234 -24.71 5.61 -6.51
N SER A 235 -25.82 5.58 -5.76
CA SER A 235 -26.68 6.74 -5.52
C SER A 235 -25.97 7.82 -4.70
N GLU A 236 -25.15 7.41 -3.74
CA GLU A 236 -24.36 8.27 -2.87
C GLU A 236 -23.33 9.07 -3.67
N GLU A 237 -22.61 8.40 -4.57
CA GLU A 237 -21.59 9.03 -5.42
C GLU A 237 -22.15 9.65 -6.71
N LYS A 238 -23.43 9.39 -7.01
CA LYS A 238 -24.09 9.68 -8.31
C LYS A 238 -23.24 9.21 -9.50
N ALA A 239 -22.58 8.06 -9.37
CA ALA A 239 -21.57 7.56 -10.29
C ALA A 239 -21.59 6.03 -10.37
N TRP A 240 -20.91 5.49 -11.38
CA TRP A 240 -20.72 4.05 -11.54
C TRP A 240 -19.49 3.58 -10.77
N GLY A 241 -19.64 2.55 -9.96
CA GLY A 241 -18.56 1.86 -9.27
C GLY A 241 -18.17 0.60 -10.03
N LEU A 242 -16.92 0.54 -10.48
CA LEU A 242 -16.27 -0.68 -10.96
C LEU A 242 -15.66 -1.40 -9.76
N TRP A 243 -15.99 -2.68 -9.57
CA TRP A 243 -15.41 -3.50 -8.50
C TRP A 243 -13.89 -3.46 -8.53
N PHE A 244 -13.27 -3.02 -7.43
CA PHE A 244 -11.83 -2.97 -7.30
C PHE A 244 -11.32 -4.31 -6.76
N VAL A 245 -10.91 -5.21 -7.67
CA VAL A 245 -10.34 -6.53 -7.31
C VAL A 245 -8.81 -6.44 -7.21
N GLY A 246 -8.34 -5.38 -6.55
CA GLY A 246 -6.94 -5.06 -6.33
C GLY A 246 -6.31 -5.87 -5.19
N PRO A 247 -5.01 -5.69 -4.95
CA PRO A 247 -4.33 -6.32 -3.81
C PRO A 247 -4.82 -5.76 -2.46
N ASP A 248 -5.37 -4.56 -2.47
CA ASP A 248 -5.89 -3.85 -1.29
C ASP A 248 -6.95 -4.66 -0.54
N GLN A 249 -7.89 -5.30 -1.23
CA GLN A 249 -8.97 -6.07 -0.61
C GLN A 249 -8.41 -7.25 0.18
N ARG A 250 -7.33 -7.89 -0.31
CA ARG A 250 -6.62 -8.95 0.41
C ARG A 250 -5.85 -8.42 1.60
N VAL A 251 -5.22 -7.24 1.48
CA VAL A 251 -4.53 -6.59 2.59
C VAL A 251 -5.52 -6.21 3.70
N ILE A 252 -6.64 -5.58 3.34
CA ILE A 252 -7.73 -5.23 4.28
C ILE A 252 -8.30 -6.49 4.93
N HIS A 253 -8.53 -7.57 4.17
CA HIS A 253 -9.01 -8.84 4.72
C HIS A 253 -8.04 -9.41 5.75
N ARG A 254 -6.73 -9.38 5.47
CA ARG A 254 -5.68 -9.80 6.42
C ARG A 254 -5.64 -8.90 7.65
N SER A 255 -5.87 -7.60 7.51
CA SER A 255 -6.03 -6.68 8.64
C SER A 255 -7.19 -7.10 9.54
N GLN A 256 -8.32 -7.48 8.97
CA GLN A 256 -9.48 -7.93 9.75
C GLN A 256 -9.21 -9.26 10.45
N LEU A 257 -8.59 -10.23 9.76
CA LEU A 257 -8.17 -11.51 10.36
C LEU A 257 -7.24 -11.28 11.55
N PHE A 258 -6.27 -10.39 11.38
CA PHE A 258 -5.32 -10.05 12.45
C PHE A 258 -6.02 -9.39 13.64
N ARG A 259 -6.88 -8.39 13.38
CA ARG A 259 -7.66 -7.71 14.43
C ARG A 259 -8.48 -8.69 15.25
N HIS A 260 -9.13 -9.66 14.60
CA HIS A 260 -9.91 -10.68 15.27
C HIS A 260 -9.03 -11.64 16.09
N ASN A 261 -7.99 -12.21 15.47
CA ASN A 261 -7.17 -13.25 16.08
C ASN A 261 -6.27 -12.74 17.22
N TYR A 262 -5.67 -11.55 17.05
CA TYR A 262 -4.61 -11.05 17.94
C TYR A 262 -5.04 -9.87 18.80
N LEU A 263 -5.90 -8.99 18.28
CA LEU A 263 -6.29 -7.76 18.99
C LEU A 263 -7.67 -7.87 19.66
N LYS A 264 -8.40 -8.97 19.40
CA LYS A 264 -9.77 -9.21 19.89
C LYS A 264 -10.68 -8.03 19.60
N GLU A 265 -10.55 -7.48 18.40
CA GLU A 265 -11.37 -6.39 17.89
C GLU A 265 -12.40 -6.87 16.87
N ARG A 266 -13.55 -6.17 16.80
CA ARG A 266 -14.55 -6.40 15.75
C ARG A 266 -13.95 -6.18 14.34
N PRO A 267 -14.12 -7.13 13.40
CA PRO A 267 -13.75 -6.93 12.00
C PRO A 267 -14.75 -6.03 11.29
N ILE A 268 -14.25 -5.26 10.31
CA ILE A 268 -15.04 -4.41 9.44
C ILE A 268 -15.26 -5.12 8.11
N LEU A 269 -16.50 -5.23 7.67
CA LEU A 269 -16.80 -5.71 6.32
C LEU A 269 -16.52 -4.59 5.31
N SER A 270 -15.90 -4.90 4.17
CA SER A 270 -15.58 -3.84 3.22
C SER A 270 -15.63 -4.24 1.76
N HIS A 271 -16.07 -3.32 0.91
CA HIS A 271 -15.94 -3.40 -0.54
C HIS A 271 -15.40 -2.11 -1.13
N GLY A 272 -14.46 -2.24 -2.07
CA GLY A 272 -13.81 -1.15 -2.78
C GLY A 272 -14.26 -1.02 -4.23
N TYR A 273 -14.37 0.21 -4.70
CA TYR A 273 -14.81 0.53 -6.05
C TYR A 273 -13.91 1.60 -6.68
N ILE A 274 -13.65 1.49 -7.99
CA ILE A 274 -13.16 2.62 -8.78
C ILE A 274 -14.38 3.43 -9.24
N LYS A 275 -14.41 4.71 -8.87
CA LYS A 275 -15.45 5.64 -9.31
C LYS A 275 -15.27 6.00 -10.78
N CYS A 276 -16.35 5.82 -11.54
CA CYS A 276 -16.46 6.16 -12.95
C CYS A 276 -17.67 7.08 -13.16
N ASN A 277 -17.45 8.25 -13.76
CA ASN A 277 -18.53 9.21 -14.01
C ASN A 277 -19.52 8.77 -15.10
N SER A 278 -19.17 7.72 -15.87
CA SER A 278 -20.00 7.19 -16.94
C SER A 278 -19.96 5.66 -16.97
N PHE A 279 -21.11 5.05 -17.30
CA PHE A 279 -21.22 3.61 -17.55
C PHE A 279 -20.25 3.17 -18.64
N PHE A 280 -20.12 3.94 -19.72
CA PHE A 280 -19.24 3.62 -20.84
C PHE A 280 -17.77 3.58 -20.43
N THR A 281 -17.35 4.48 -19.54
CA THR A 281 -15.98 4.46 -18.98
C THR A 281 -15.76 3.21 -18.15
N ALA A 282 -16.71 2.87 -17.26
CA ALA A 282 -16.61 1.66 -16.45
C ALA A 282 -16.57 0.39 -17.33
N PHE A 283 -17.44 0.33 -18.34
CA PHE A 283 -17.48 -0.77 -19.31
C PHE A 283 -16.18 -0.88 -20.12
N ALA A 284 -15.64 0.24 -20.60
CA ALA A 284 -14.36 0.25 -21.32
C ALA A 284 -13.20 -0.26 -20.46
N LEU A 285 -13.18 0.09 -19.16
CA LEU A 285 -12.19 -0.43 -18.21
C LEU A 285 -12.34 -1.94 -17.98
N VAL A 286 -13.57 -2.46 -17.92
CA VAL A 286 -13.81 -3.92 -17.85
C VAL A 286 -13.28 -4.60 -19.11
N MET A 287 -13.62 -4.08 -20.30
CA MET A 287 -13.15 -4.63 -21.56
C MET A 287 -11.63 -4.59 -21.67
N PHE A 288 -11.00 -3.49 -21.22
CA PHE A 288 -9.56 -3.37 -21.13
C PHE A 288 -8.96 -4.42 -20.18
N ALA A 289 -9.54 -4.63 -19.00
CA ALA A 289 -9.06 -5.64 -18.05
C ALA A 289 -9.20 -7.07 -18.60
N VAL A 290 -10.28 -7.38 -19.32
CA VAL A 290 -10.49 -8.68 -19.97
C VAL A 290 -9.48 -8.88 -21.10
N TYR A 291 -9.32 -7.87 -21.97
CA TYR A 291 -8.31 -7.86 -23.03
C TYR A 291 -6.91 -8.08 -22.45
N PHE A 292 -6.60 -7.35 -21.38
CA PHE A 292 -5.32 -7.42 -20.70
C PHE A 292 -5.06 -8.81 -20.10
N ALA A 293 -6.05 -9.37 -19.41
CA ALA A 293 -5.98 -10.72 -18.87
C ALA A 293 -5.72 -11.73 -20.00
N PHE A 294 -6.48 -11.67 -21.10
CA PHE A 294 -6.31 -12.52 -22.27
C PHE A 294 -4.89 -12.44 -22.85
N MET A 295 -4.38 -11.23 -23.08
CA MET A 295 -3.04 -11.00 -23.61
C MET A 295 -1.93 -11.48 -22.65
N SER A 296 -2.19 -11.54 -21.35
CA SER A 296 -1.22 -12.03 -20.36
C SER A 296 -1.08 -13.56 -20.31
N PHE A 297 -2.06 -14.31 -20.81
CA PHE A 297 -2.07 -15.78 -20.74
C PHE A 297 -1.04 -16.45 -21.65
N PHE A 298 -0.81 -15.92 -22.86
CA PHE A 298 0.12 -16.52 -23.82
C PHE A 298 1.51 -15.91 -23.70
N SER A 299 2.54 -16.76 -23.72
CA SER A 299 3.94 -16.31 -23.55
C SER A 299 4.39 -15.31 -24.62
N PHE A 300 3.94 -15.50 -25.86
CA PHE A 300 4.23 -14.61 -26.98
C PHE A 300 3.57 -13.23 -26.82
N THR A 301 2.26 -13.18 -26.55
CA THR A 301 1.52 -11.91 -26.36
C THR A 301 2.00 -11.18 -25.11
N ARG A 302 2.37 -11.91 -24.05
CA ARG A 302 3.00 -11.35 -22.85
C ARG A 302 4.35 -10.69 -23.15
N SER A 303 5.18 -11.33 -23.97
CA SER A 303 6.46 -10.75 -24.41
C SER A 303 6.22 -9.47 -25.22
N LEU A 304 5.19 -9.48 -26.08
CA LEU A 304 4.82 -8.33 -26.91
C LEU A 304 4.29 -7.16 -26.07
N LEU A 305 3.43 -7.44 -25.08
CA LEU A 305 2.96 -6.49 -24.08
C LEU A 305 4.12 -5.84 -23.31
N ALA A 306 5.10 -6.63 -22.89
CA ALA A 306 6.27 -6.11 -22.17
C ALA A 306 7.21 -5.30 -23.07
N LYS A 307 7.30 -5.63 -24.36
CA LYS A 307 8.18 -4.95 -25.32
C LYS A 307 7.58 -3.64 -25.83
N TYR A 308 6.26 -3.57 -26.01
CA TYR A 308 5.56 -2.40 -26.55
C TYR A 308 4.38 -1.96 -25.66
N PRO A 309 4.60 -1.68 -24.36
CA PRO A 309 3.52 -1.40 -23.42
C PRO A 309 2.68 -0.21 -23.83
N SER A 310 3.30 0.87 -24.33
CA SER A 310 2.58 2.08 -24.75
C SER A 310 1.61 1.83 -25.88
N PHE A 311 1.96 0.96 -26.84
CA PHE A 311 1.10 0.65 -27.98
C PHE A 311 -0.13 -0.15 -27.53
N PHE A 312 0.08 -1.20 -26.74
CA PHE A 312 -1.01 -2.08 -26.30
C PHE A 312 -1.88 -1.51 -25.18
N THR A 313 -1.44 -0.43 -24.54
CA THR A 313 -2.17 0.20 -23.44
C THR A 313 -2.61 1.63 -23.78
N ALA A 314 -2.51 2.02 -25.05
CA ALA A 314 -2.83 3.37 -25.52
C ALA A 314 -2.15 4.48 -24.69
N GLY A 315 -0.88 4.27 -24.32
CA GLY A 315 -0.06 5.22 -23.57
C GLY A 315 -0.22 5.17 -22.04
N VAL A 316 -1.16 4.39 -21.51
CA VAL A 316 -1.38 4.26 -20.06
C VAL A 316 -0.14 3.73 -19.36
N PHE A 317 0.58 2.79 -19.97
CA PHE A 317 1.86 2.28 -19.47
C PHE A 317 2.99 2.56 -20.46
N SER A 318 4.11 3.07 -19.96
CA SER A 318 5.29 3.37 -20.77
C SER A 318 6.59 2.95 -20.07
N SER A 319 7.62 2.67 -20.87
CA SER A 319 8.96 2.35 -20.35
C SER A 319 9.64 3.57 -19.73
N SER A 320 9.36 4.77 -20.24
CA SER A 320 9.86 6.04 -19.70
C SER A 320 9.16 6.45 -18.40
N GLY A 321 7.96 5.91 -18.14
CA GLY A 321 7.08 6.41 -17.08
C GLY A 321 6.46 7.77 -17.43
N PRO A 322 5.70 8.36 -16.49
CA PRO A 322 5.13 9.69 -16.69
C PRO A 322 6.19 10.79 -16.63
N THR A 323 5.84 11.99 -17.10
CA THR A 323 6.61 13.20 -16.83
C THR A 323 6.33 13.68 -15.41
N ARG A 324 7.25 14.48 -14.84
CA ARG A 324 7.02 15.09 -13.52
C ARG A 324 5.75 15.95 -13.50
N THR A 325 5.48 16.69 -14.59
CA THR A 325 4.27 17.49 -14.73
C THR A 325 3.00 16.64 -14.66
N GLN A 326 2.96 15.50 -15.36
CA GLN A 326 1.83 14.56 -15.28
C GLN A 326 1.60 14.05 -13.85
N VAL A 327 2.68 13.76 -13.12
CA VAL A 327 2.58 13.32 -11.71
C VAL A 327 2.07 14.47 -10.82
N MET A 328 2.62 15.67 -10.95
CA MET A 328 2.25 16.79 -10.08
C MET A 328 0.85 17.35 -10.33
N GLN A 329 0.29 17.17 -11.53
CA GLN A 329 -1.09 17.55 -11.85
C GLN A 329 -2.12 16.48 -11.45
N GLY A 330 -1.67 15.25 -11.17
CA GLY A 330 -2.55 14.17 -10.75
C GLY A 330 -3.03 14.34 -9.30
N SER A 331 -4.19 13.78 -9.00
CA SER A 331 -4.75 13.78 -7.65
C SER A 331 -5.48 12.48 -7.34
N THR A 332 -5.75 12.25 -6.07
CA THR A 332 -6.53 11.11 -5.61
C THR A 332 -7.59 11.58 -4.63
N THR A 333 -8.79 11.01 -4.73
CA THR A 333 -9.82 11.10 -3.70
C THR A 333 -10.30 9.69 -3.35
N VAL A 334 -10.34 9.36 -2.06
CA VAL A 334 -10.92 8.12 -1.56
C VAL A 334 -12.05 8.46 -0.61
N THR A 335 -13.27 8.09 -0.96
CA THR A 335 -14.46 8.33 -0.15
C THR A 335 -14.91 7.03 0.50
N PHE A 336 -15.08 7.01 1.81
CA PHE A 336 -15.57 5.88 2.59
C PHE A 336 -16.97 6.19 3.11
N TYR A 337 -17.85 5.20 3.05
CA TYR A 337 -19.21 5.21 3.61
C TYR A 337 -19.29 4.10 4.65
N GLY A 338 -19.15 4.47 5.93
CA GLY A 338 -19.24 3.55 7.05
C GLY A 338 -20.66 3.47 7.59
N GLU A 339 -21.11 2.26 7.89
CA GLU A 339 -22.39 1.97 8.55
C GLU A 339 -22.14 1.15 9.81
N GLY A 340 -22.89 1.44 10.86
CA GLY A 340 -22.72 0.82 12.17
C GLY A 340 -23.76 1.28 13.19
N TRP A 341 -23.40 1.23 14.46
CA TRP A 341 -24.27 1.58 15.59
C TRP A 341 -23.68 2.72 16.40
N LYS A 342 -24.53 3.48 17.11
CA LYS A 342 -24.04 4.39 18.18
C LYS A 342 -23.59 3.63 19.42
N GLU A 343 -24.21 2.49 19.68
CA GLU A 343 -23.86 1.62 20.80
C GLU A 343 -22.49 0.98 20.56
N LYS A 344 -21.67 0.95 21.61
CA LYS A 344 -20.43 0.17 21.67
C LYS A 344 -20.64 -1.01 22.60
N LEU A 345 -20.55 -2.23 22.07
CA LEU A 345 -20.64 -3.43 22.90
C LEU A 345 -19.42 -3.54 23.82
N SER A 346 -19.64 -4.14 25.00
CA SER A 346 -18.58 -4.37 25.98
C SER A 346 -17.56 -5.41 25.49
N ASP A 347 -18.03 -6.48 24.84
CA ASP A 347 -17.18 -7.43 24.13
C ASP A 347 -17.20 -7.11 22.61
N PRO A 348 -16.06 -6.77 21.99
CA PRO A 348 -15.99 -6.51 20.55
C PRO A 348 -16.35 -7.72 19.67
N THR A 349 -16.37 -8.93 20.22
CA THR A 349 -16.75 -10.16 19.51
C THR A 349 -18.25 -10.43 19.52
N ASP A 350 -19.00 -9.74 20.39
CA ASP A 350 -20.46 -9.84 20.42
C ASP A 350 -21.08 -9.21 19.17
N GLN A 351 -22.26 -9.71 18.81
CA GLN A 351 -23.04 -9.21 17.69
C GLN A 351 -24.21 -8.35 18.16
N HIS A 352 -24.39 -7.21 17.50
CA HIS A 352 -25.53 -6.34 17.71
C HIS A 352 -26.86 -7.06 17.41
N THR A 353 -27.90 -6.71 18.17
CA THR A 353 -29.23 -7.32 17.99
C THR A 353 -30.11 -6.54 17.02
N THR A 354 -29.80 -5.26 16.78
CA THR A 354 -30.51 -4.30 15.94
C THR A 354 -29.77 -4.04 14.63
N LYS A 355 -30.48 -3.53 13.61
CA LYS A 355 -29.85 -3.10 12.35
C LYS A 355 -28.95 -1.88 12.59
N PRO A 356 -27.86 -1.70 11.81
CA PRO A 356 -27.08 -0.47 11.82
C PRO A 356 -27.98 0.77 11.67
N ASP A 357 -27.76 1.76 12.53
CA ASP A 357 -28.57 2.99 12.64
C ASP A 357 -27.75 4.26 12.45
N THR A 358 -26.45 4.11 12.19
CA THR A 358 -25.49 5.20 12.13
C THR A 358 -24.64 5.09 10.87
N ARG A 359 -24.44 6.21 10.18
CA ARG A 359 -23.66 6.36 8.96
C ARG A 359 -22.70 7.54 9.08
N MET A 360 -21.46 7.32 8.66
CA MET A 360 -20.42 8.34 8.61
C MET A 360 -19.67 8.23 7.30
N LYS A 361 -19.36 9.39 6.71
CA LYS A 361 -18.55 9.51 5.51
C LYS A 361 -17.17 10.06 5.87
N LEU A 362 -16.13 9.46 5.30
CA LEU A 362 -14.76 9.98 5.33
C LEU A 362 -14.32 10.26 3.89
N THR A 363 -13.90 11.49 3.60
CA THR A 363 -13.28 11.86 2.32
C THR A 363 -11.80 12.14 2.53
N MET A 364 -10.95 11.32 1.91
CA MET A 364 -9.50 11.50 1.88
C MET A 364 -9.08 12.10 0.53
N LYS A 365 -8.31 13.18 0.54
CA LYS A 365 -7.72 13.74 -0.69
C LYS A 365 -6.20 13.76 -0.60
N GLY A 366 -5.54 13.53 -1.73
CA GLY A 366 -4.09 13.53 -1.83
C GLY A 366 -3.61 13.75 -3.27
N PRO A 367 -2.29 13.75 -3.48
CA PRO A 367 -1.69 13.90 -4.81
C PRO A 367 -1.85 12.61 -5.65
N GLU A 368 -1.21 12.58 -6.80
CA GLU A 368 -1.20 11.44 -7.72
C GLU A 368 -0.87 10.11 -6.99
N PRO A 369 -1.64 9.04 -7.24
CA PRO A 369 -1.59 7.83 -6.45
C PRO A 369 -0.29 7.03 -6.60
N ALA A 370 0.21 6.85 -7.82
CA ALA A 370 1.27 5.89 -8.12
C ALA A 370 2.65 6.28 -7.57
N TYR A 371 2.95 7.58 -7.48
CA TYR A 371 4.28 8.04 -7.09
C TYR A 371 4.26 9.02 -5.93
N ALA A 372 3.60 10.16 -6.10
CA ALA A 372 3.64 11.22 -5.09
C ALA A 372 2.98 10.79 -3.77
N LEU A 373 1.77 10.23 -3.84
CA LEU A 373 1.07 9.70 -2.66
C LEU A 373 1.74 8.44 -2.14
N THR A 374 2.17 7.54 -3.02
CA THR A 374 2.89 6.31 -2.63
C THR A 374 4.18 6.62 -1.83
N ALA A 375 4.98 7.59 -2.26
CA ALA A 375 6.17 8.00 -1.52
C ALA A 375 5.83 8.60 -0.14
N LYS A 376 4.80 9.45 -0.08
CA LYS A 376 4.28 10.00 1.19
C LYS A 376 3.84 8.90 2.13
N CYS A 377 3.04 7.95 1.66
CA CYS A 377 2.60 6.80 2.43
C CYS A 377 3.79 6.00 2.99
N MET A 378 4.76 5.62 2.15
CA MET A 378 5.88 4.78 2.54
C MET A 378 6.82 5.44 3.54
N VAL A 379 7.24 6.67 3.25
CA VAL A 379 8.18 7.40 4.10
C VAL A 379 7.56 7.65 5.47
N ASN A 380 6.30 8.11 5.51
CA ASN A 380 5.65 8.42 6.77
C ASN A 380 5.31 7.16 7.57
N ALA A 381 4.98 6.04 6.93
CA ALA A 381 4.89 4.74 7.57
C ALA A 381 6.23 4.32 8.20
N GLY A 382 7.33 4.47 7.47
CA GLY A 382 8.68 4.15 7.97
C GLY A 382 9.11 4.98 9.16
N LEU A 383 8.91 6.29 9.08
CA LEU A 383 9.19 7.17 10.21
C LEU A 383 8.30 6.86 11.41
N THR A 384 7.06 6.43 11.19
CA THR A 384 6.18 5.98 12.28
C THR A 384 6.75 4.74 12.98
N ILE A 385 7.29 3.78 12.24
CA ILE A 385 7.95 2.60 12.86
C ILE A 385 9.14 3.01 13.73
N LEU A 386 9.95 3.96 13.26
CA LEU A 386 11.16 4.39 13.97
C LEU A 386 10.86 5.25 15.19
N LEU A 387 9.83 6.10 15.12
CA LEU A 387 9.55 7.13 16.13
C LEU A 387 8.49 6.71 17.15
N GLU A 388 7.60 5.78 16.79
CA GLU A 388 6.43 5.39 17.61
C GLU A 388 6.35 3.87 17.80
N LYS A 389 7.51 3.21 17.98
CA LYS A 389 7.61 1.75 18.12
C LYS A 389 6.75 1.21 19.27
N ASP A 390 6.60 1.98 20.33
CA ASP A 390 5.79 1.70 21.52
C ASP A 390 4.28 1.65 21.25
N LYS A 391 3.84 2.27 20.14
CA LYS A 391 2.42 2.29 19.73
C LYS A 391 2.07 1.23 18.70
N LEU A 392 3.07 0.53 18.14
CA LEU A 392 2.85 -0.57 17.22
C LEU A 392 2.34 -1.80 17.98
N PRO A 393 1.43 -2.60 17.38
CA PRO A 393 0.87 -3.77 18.05
C PRO A 393 1.89 -4.92 18.10
N LEU A 394 1.77 -5.75 19.14
CA LEU A 394 2.68 -6.87 19.43
C LEU A 394 4.13 -6.40 19.68
N GLU A 395 5.06 -7.34 19.83
CA GLU A 395 6.49 -7.08 19.86
C GLU A 395 7.13 -7.50 18.52
N GLY A 396 6.72 -6.85 17.42
CA GLY A 396 7.19 -7.21 16.07
C GLY A 396 6.22 -8.10 15.29
N GLY A 397 6.69 -8.60 14.14
CA GLY A 397 5.93 -9.47 13.24
C GLY A 397 5.82 -8.94 11.81
N VAL A 398 5.03 -9.64 11.00
CA VAL A 398 4.67 -9.26 9.64
C VAL A 398 3.23 -8.75 9.64
N LEU A 399 3.06 -7.45 9.40
CA LEU A 399 1.78 -6.74 9.57
C LEU A 399 1.33 -6.05 8.28
N SER A 400 0.03 -5.84 8.15
CA SER A 400 -0.55 -4.90 7.19
C SER A 400 -0.51 -3.46 7.75
N PRO A 401 -0.54 -2.43 6.89
CA PRO A 401 -0.44 -1.05 7.33
C PRO A 401 -1.60 -0.62 8.23
N GLY A 402 -2.83 -1.04 7.93
CA GLY A 402 -4.01 -0.70 8.73
C GLY A 402 -3.98 -1.28 10.14
N VAL A 403 -3.25 -2.37 10.37
CA VAL A 403 -3.00 -2.93 11.70
C VAL A 403 -1.82 -2.23 12.36
N ALA A 404 -0.68 -2.17 11.67
CA ALA A 404 0.56 -1.63 12.22
C ALA A 404 0.38 -0.21 12.74
N PHE A 405 -0.33 0.63 12.00
CA PHE A 405 -0.44 2.06 12.27
C PHE A 405 -1.76 2.47 12.93
N ALA A 406 -2.51 1.52 13.47
CA ALA A 406 -3.86 1.77 13.98
C ALA A 406 -3.94 2.75 15.17
N LYS A 407 -2.88 2.78 15.98
CA LYS A 407 -2.79 3.58 17.22
C LYS A 407 -1.65 4.61 17.17
N THR A 408 -1.19 4.96 15.98
CA THR A 408 -0.04 5.86 15.77
C THR A 408 -0.45 7.20 15.19
N SER A 409 0.50 8.13 15.06
CA SER A 409 0.26 9.44 14.44
C SER A 409 0.36 9.45 12.90
N LEU A 410 0.27 8.30 12.23
CA LEU A 410 0.42 8.23 10.76
C LEU A 410 -0.55 9.17 10.03
N GLU A 411 -1.80 9.25 10.48
CA GLU A 411 -2.79 10.20 9.93
C GLU A 411 -2.28 11.65 9.99
N GLU A 412 -1.82 12.10 11.15
CA GLU A 412 -1.30 13.45 11.35
C GLU A 412 -0.03 13.72 10.54
N ARG A 413 0.83 12.71 10.39
CA ARG A 413 2.00 12.81 9.50
C ARG A 413 1.57 13.02 8.06
N LEU A 414 0.60 12.26 7.57
CA LEU A 414 0.08 12.40 6.20
C LEU A 414 -0.61 13.77 6.00
N LYS A 415 -1.35 14.28 7.00
CA LYS A 415 -1.90 15.64 6.99
C LYS A 415 -0.82 16.70 6.79
N LYS A 416 0.25 16.64 7.58
CA LYS A 416 1.42 17.55 7.44
C LYS A 416 2.10 17.47 6.08
N ARG A 417 1.89 16.39 5.33
CA ARG A 417 2.45 16.17 3.99
C ARG A 417 1.46 16.44 2.86
N GLY A 418 0.32 17.08 3.17
CA GLY A 418 -0.63 17.61 2.20
C GLY A 418 -1.84 16.73 1.92
N MET A 419 -2.07 15.67 2.71
CA MET A 419 -3.34 14.92 2.64
C MET A 419 -4.43 15.62 3.46
N THR A 420 -5.67 15.53 3.02
CA THR A 420 -6.83 16.00 3.80
C THR A 420 -7.74 14.84 4.17
N PHE A 421 -8.41 14.98 5.31
CA PHE A 421 -9.34 14.00 5.87
C PHE A 421 -10.57 14.78 6.35
N GLU A 422 -11.71 14.59 5.67
CA GLU A 422 -12.97 15.27 5.96
C GLU A 422 -13.98 14.23 6.46
N PHE A 423 -14.57 14.45 7.64
CA PHE A 423 -15.55 13.55 8.25
C PHE A 423 -16.93 14.20 8.25
N GLU A 424 -17.95 13.46 7.85
CA GLU A 424 -19.33 13.93 7.76
C GLU A 424 -20.28 12.88 8.35
N ASN A 425 -21.19 13.29 9.23
CA ASN A 425 -22.31 12.43 9.65
C ASN A 425 -23.40 12.49 8.57
N ILE A 426 -23.82 11.32 8.07
CA ILE A 426 -24.72 11.21 6.91
C ILE A 426 -25.95 10.33 7.21
N ASN A 427 -26.39 10.36 8.47
CA ASN A 427 -27.59 9.67 8.95
C ASN A 427 -28.86 10.12 8.23
#